data_AF-N8P1W6-F1
#
_entry.id   AF-N8P1W6-F1
#
_cell.length_a   1.000
_cell.length_b   1.000
_cell.length_c   1.000
_cell.angle_alpha   90.00
_cell.angle_beta   90.00
_cell.angle_gamma   90.00
#
_symmetry.space_group_name_H-M   'P 1'
#
loop_
_entity.id
_entity.type
_entity.pdbx_description
1 polymer ?
#
loop_
_entity_poly.entity_id
_entity_poly.type
_entity_poly.pdbx_seq_one_letter_code
_entity_poly.pdbx_strand_id
1 'polypeptide(L)'
;MTFSNKSKATAVILSAELALKQASLAHQGIITDTAKLLLSTAHDHQTTVDNAYSILCEEYKQLEEQQKRRNDEAVKAYDHHIAKNQGELKQIKQDIERLTTEVSSLEKDLQRKKEIHGQQEKRLKAEGLTQDQIKTILGMGESLDEGKILEEIKYKNEIKILLNERTDEIYTEARSIKETVIYTQ
;
A
#
# COMPACT_ATOMS: atom_id res chain seq x y z
N MET A 1 1.71 24.96 3.52
CA MET A 1 1.47 26.34 4.00
C MET A 1 2.82 26.98 4.28
N THR A 2 3.12 28.13 3.69
CA THR A 2 4.35 28.89 3.96
C THR A 2 4.00 30.20 4.69
N PHE A 3 4.64 30.46 5.82
CA PHE A 3 4.38 31.66 6.62
C PHE A 3 4.98 32.91 5.97
N SER A 4 4.28 34.05 6.10
CA SER A 4 4.75 35.35 5.62
C SER A 4 6.01 35.82 6.38
N ASN A 5 6.85 36.64 5.76
CA ASN A 5 8.03 37.20 6.43
C ASN A 5 7.66 38.06 7.65
N LYS A 6 6.52 38.75 7.63
CA LYS A 6 5.99 39.48 8.79
C LYS A 6 5.68 38.52 9.95
N SER A 7 5.00 37.42 9.67
CA SER A 7 4.70 36.39 10.67
C SER A 7 5.96 35.77 11.27
N LYS A 8 6.98 35.50 10.44
CA LYS A 8 8.29 34.99 10.90
C LYS A 8 8.98 35.99 11.83
N ALA A 9 9.03 37.27 11.46
CA ALA A 9 9.62 38.31 12.30
C ALA A 9 8.88 38.46 13.64
N THR A 10 7.54 38.45 13.62
CA THR A 10 6.73 38.46 14.86
C THR A 10 7.00 37.24 15.74
N ALA A 11 7.15 36.04 15.15
CA ALA A 11 7.46 34.83 15.91
C ALA A 11 8.81 34.92 16.62
N VAL A 12 9.84 35.50 15.97
CA VAL A 12 11.15 35.73 16.60
C VAL A 12 11.03 36.68 17.79
N ILE A 13 10.31 37.80 17.65
CA ILE A 13 10.11 38.76 18.74
C ILE A 13 9.40 38.09 19.93
N LEU A 14 8.30 37.38 19.68
CA LEU A 14 7.55 36.68 20.74
C LEU A 14 8.37 35.55 21.39
N SER A 15 9.26 34.88 20.65
CA SER A 15 10.14 33.86 21.24
C SER A 15 11.11 34.44 22.26
N ALA A 16 11.59 35.68 22.06
CA ALA A 16 12.47 36.35 23.01
C ALA A 16 11.73 36.69 24.31
N GLU A 17 10.49 37.19 24.21
CA GLU A 17 9.64 37.45 25.37
C GLU A 17 9.35 36.17 26.17
N LEU A 18 9.07 35.06 25.47
CA LEU A 18 8.88 33.76 26.09
C LEU A 18 10.15 33.27 26.80
N ALA A 19 11.31 33.42 26.18
CA ALA A 19 12.59 33.02 26.77
C ALA A 19 12.90 33.82 28.05
N LEU A 20 12.66 35.13 28.06
CA LEU A 20 12.81 35.98 29.25
C LEU A 20 11.86 35.55 30.38
N LYS A 21 10.61 35.22 30.05
CA LYS A 21 9.64 34.70 31.02
C LYS A 21 10.09 33.36 31.60
N GLN A 22 10.59 32.46 30.76
CA GLN A 22 11.14 31.17 31.20
C GLN A 22 12.35 31.35 32.11
N ALA A 23 13.28 32.27 31.79
CA ALA A 23 14.42 32.58 32.64
C ALA A 23 14.00 33.14 34.01
N SER A 24 12.99 34.02 34.04
CA SER A 24 12.43 34.56 35.28
C SER A 24 11.82 33.45 36.16
N LEU A 25 11.11 32.51 35.56
CA LEU A 25 10.55 31.34 36.27
C LEU A 25 11.66 30.38 36.76
N ALA A 26 12.75 30.23 36.01
CA ALA A 26 13.89 29.43 36.41
C ALA A 26 14.56 29.96 37.69
N HIS A 27 14.62 31.28 37.88
CA HIS A 27 15.06 31.89 39.15
C HIS A 27 14.16 31.53 40.34
N GLN A 28 12.91 31.17 40.08
CA GLN A 28 11.95 30.68 41.09
C GLN A 28 11.98 29.15 41.23
N GLY A 29 12.95 28.47 40.59
CA GLY A 29 13.08 27.01 40.60
C GLY A 29 12.16 26.27 39.63
N ILE A 30 11.37 26.99 38.82
CA ILE A 30 10.44 26.40 37.86
C ILE A 30 11.16 26.28 36.51
N ILE A 31 11.58 25.06 36.17
CA ILE A 31 12.35 24.77 34.96
C ILE A 31 11.67 23.72 34.06
N THR A 32 11.93 23.82 32.76
CA THR A 32 11.45 22.86 31.75
C THR A 32 12.13 21.50 31.88
N ASP A 33 11.51 20.45 31.34
CA ASP A 33 12.09 19.11 31.39
C ASP A 33 13.40 18.98 30.60
N THR A 34 13.57 19.73 29.50
CA THR A 34 14.85 19.79 28.78
C THR A 34 15.98 20.39 29.63
N ALA A 35 15.67 21.43 30.42
CA ALA A 35 16.63 22.02 31.36
C ALA A 35 16.94 21.07 32.52
N LYS A 36 15.95 20.30 33.01
CA LYS A 36 16.19 19.23 34.01
C LYS A 36 17.10 18.14 33.46
N LEU A 37 16.87 17.69 32.22
CA LEU A 37 17.73 16.71 31.55
C LEU A 37 19.18 17.21 31.47
N LEU A 38 19.39 18.45 30.99
CA LEU A 38 20.71 19.07 30.93
C LEU A 38 21.40 19.14 32.30
N LEU A 39 20.68 19.56 33.35
CA LEU A 39 21.20 19.63 34.70
C LEU A 39 21.51 18.23 35.27
N SER A 40 20.67 17.22 35.00
CA SER A 40 20.93 15.83 35.38
C SER A 40 22.18 15.31 34.69
N THR A 41 22.29 15.46 33.37
CA THR A 41 23.46 15.03 32.61
C THR A 41 24.74 15.72 33.10
N ALA A 42 24.68 17.03 33.39
CA ALA A 42 25.79 17.79 33.97
C ALA A 42 26.20 17.24 35.34
N HIS A 43 25.22 16.90 36.19
CA HIS A 43 25.44 16.30 37.50
C HIS A 43 26.06 14.90 37.37
N ASP A 44 25.46 14.03 36.56
CA ASP A 44 25.86 12.63 36.35
C ASP A 44 27.28 12.53 35.78
N HIS A 45 27.66 13.45 34.88
CA HIS A 45 28.98 13.51 34.26
C HIS A 45 29.96 14.45 34.99
N GLN A 46 29.56 15.06 36.12
CA GLN A 46 30.37 16.01 36.90
C GLN A 46 30.99 17.13 36.04
N THR A 47 30.18 17.75 35.19
CA THR A 47 30.63 18.74 34.19
C THR A 47 29.77 20.00 34.19
N THR A 48 30.13 20.99 33.37
CA THR A 48 29.33 22.21 33.21
C THR A 48 28.08 21.95 32.36
N VAL A 49 27.07 22.81 32.49
CA VAL A 49 25.84 22.72 31.66
C VAL A 49 26.17 22.81 30.16
N ASP A 50 27.15 23.63 29.78
CA ASP A 50 27.60 23.77 28.38
C ASP A 50 28.23 22.49 27.83
N ASN A 51 29.02 21.80 28.66
CA ASN A 51 29.59 20.50 28.30
C ASN A 51 28.52 19.41 28.26
N ALA A 52 27.55 19.43 29.18
CA ALA A 52 26.41 18.50 29.18
C ALA A 52 25.55 18.66 27.92
N TYR A 53 25.35 19.90 27.46
CA TYR A 53 24.71 20.17 26.17
C TYR A 53 25.47 19.52 25.01
N SER A 54 26.80 19.69 24.98
CA SER A 54 27.64 19.09 23.96
C SER A 54 27.58 17.55 23.96
N ILE A 55 27.53 16.94 25.15
CA ILE A 55 27.34 15.48 25.32
C ILE A 55 25.99 15.04 24.73
N LEU A 56 24.89 15.66 25.15
CA LEU A 56 23.55 15.32 24.65
C LEU A 56 23.43 15.50 23.12
N CYS A 57 24.05 16.55 22.56
CA CYS A 57 24.08 16.74 21.11
C CYS A 57 24.76 15.58 20.39
N GLU A 58 25.89 15.09 20.90
CA GLU A 58 26.58 13.95 20.29
C GLU A 58 25.79 12.64 20.50
N GLU A 59 25.16 12.44 21.66
CA GLU A 59 24.27 11.30 21.90
C GLU A 59 23.08 11.30 20.93
N TYR A 60 22.40 12.43 20.75
CA TYR A 60 21.31 12.54 19.79
C TYR A 60 21.77 12.27 18.36
N LYS A 61 22.95 12.77 17.97
CA LYS A 61 23.54 12.49 16.67
C LYS A 61 23.83 10.99 16.49
N GLN A 62 24.35 10.31 17.52
CA GLN A 62 24.55 8.85 17.48
C GLN A 62 23.22 8.11 17.34
N LEU A 63 22.17 8.53 18.06
CA LEU A 63 20.82 7.97 17.94
C LEU A 63 20.22 8.20 16.55
N GLU A 64 20.43 9.37 15.95
CA GLU A 64 20.03 9.67 14.56
C GLU A 64 20.75 8.76 13.56
N GLU A 65 22.07 8.57 13.72
CA GLU A 65 22.84 7.66 12.88
C GLU A 65 22.38 6.21 13.05
N GLN A 66 22.10 5.77 14.29
CA GLN A 66 21.57 4.45 14.57
C GLN A 66 20.18 4.27 13.92
N GLN A 67 19.30 5.27 14.01
CA GLN A 67 18.00 5.24 13.35
C GLN A 67 18.15 5.15 11.83
N LYS A 68 19.10 5.90 11.25
CA LYS A 68 19.38 5.84 9.82
C LYS A 68 19.84 4.44 9.39
N ARG A 69 20.78 3.83 10.13
CA ARG A 69 21.24 2.45 9.87
C ARG A 69 20.08 1.44 9.93
N ARG A 70 19.22 1.54 10.95
CA ARG A 70 18.02 0.68 11.07
C ARG A 70 17.07 0.85 9.88
N ASN A 71 16.85 2.09 9.43
CA ASN A 71 16.03 2.34 8.25
C ASN A 71 16.63 1.69 7.00
N ASP A 72 17.95 1.83 6.80
CA ASP A 72 18.65 1.23 5.65
C ASP A 72 18.58 -0.31 5.70
N GLU A 73 18.75 -0.91 6.87
CA GLU A 73 18.62 -2.36 7.09
C GLU A 73 17.19 -2.85 6.85
N ALA A 74 16.19 -2.12 7.33
CA ALA A 74 14.78 -2.45 7.14
C ALA A 74 14.38 -2.40 5.65
N VAL A 75 14.87 -1.41 4.91
CA VAL A 75 14.67 -1.33 3.45
C VAL A 75 15.35 -2.52 2.77
N LYS A 76 16.60 -2.85 3.14
CA LYS A 76 17.28 -4.03 2.60
C LYS A 76 16.54 -5.34 2.88
N ALA A 77 15.98 -5.49 4.08
CA ALA A 77 15.21 -6.67 4.45
C ALA A 77 13.91 -6.79 3.63
N TYR A 78 13.21 -5.66 3.42
CA TYR A 78 12.06 -5.58 2.52
C TYR A 78 12.46 -5.98 1.09
N ASP A 79 13.48 -5.34 0.53
CA ASP A 79 13.93 -5.58 -0.83
C ASP A 79 14.40 -7.02 -1.03
N HIS A 80 15.08 -7.60 -0.03
CA HIS A 80 15.48 -9.00 -0.03
C HIS A 80 14.27 -9.94 -0.05
N HIS A 81 13.22 -9.65 0.73
CA HIS A 81 11.99 -10.43 0.71
C HIS A 81 11.29 -10.36 -0.65
N ILE A 82 11.21 -9.18 -1.25
CA ILE A 82 10.63 -9.00 -2.60
C ILE A 82 11.47 -9.72 -3.65
N ALA A 83 12.80 -9.62 -3.58
CA ALA A 83 13.70 -10.31 -4.51
C ALA A 83 13.56 -11.83 -4.43
N LYS A 84 13.42 -12.38 -3.22
CA LYS A 84 13.19 -13.82 -3.00
C LYS A 84 11.89 -14.30 -3.65
N ASN A 85 10.84 -13.46 -3.64
CA ASN A 85 9.53 -13.77 -4.22
C ASN A 85 9.36 -13.25 -5.67
N GLN A 86 10.41 -12.69 -6.28
CA GLN A 86 10.31 -12.06 -7.60
C GLN A 86 9.88 -13.04 -8.70
N GLY A 87 10.34 -14.30 -8.61
CA GLY A 87 9.93 -15.36 -9.54
C GLY A 87 8.43 -15.66 -9.43
N GLU A 88 7.92 -15.80 -8.21
CA GLU A 88 6.49 -16.05 -7.93
C GLU A 88 5.63 -14.86 -8.40
N LEU A 89 6.01 -13.63 -8.05
CA LEU A 89 5.32 -12.41 -8.49
C LEU A 89 5.25 -12.30 -10.02
N LYS A 90 6.35 -12.66 -10.71
CA LYS A 90 6.37 -12.69 -12.18
C LYS A 90 5.43 -13.74 -12.75
N GLN A 91 5.42 -14.94 -12.15
CA GLN A 91 4.55 -16.03 -12.57
C GLN A 91 3.07 -15.67 -12.36
N ILE A 92 2.72 -15.16 -11.19
CA ILE A 92 1.37 -14.67 -10.86
C ILE A 92 0.91 -13.64 -11.89
N LYS A 93 1.75 -12.65 -12.21
CA LYS A 93 1.43 -11.64 -13.21
C LYS A 93 1.14 -12.25 -14.59
N GLN A 94 1.97 -13.19 -15.04
CA GLN A 94 1.76 -13.88 -16.31
C GLN A 94 0.48 -14.71 -16.32
N ASP A 95 0.16 -15.38 -15.21
CA ASP A 95 -1.07 -16.17 -15.07
C ASP A 95 -2.32 -15.26 -15.07
N ILE A 96 -2.28 -14.10 -14.42
CA ILE A 96 -3.36 -13.09 -14.46
C ILE A 96 -3.56 -12.57 -15.89
N GLU A 97 -2.48 -12.24 -16.60
CA GLU A 97 -2.55 -11.77 -18.00
C GLU A 97 -3.14 -12.85 -18.92
N ARG A 98 -2.73 -14.11 -18.75
CA ARG A 98 -3.28 -15.25 -19.48
C ARG A 98 -4.78 -15.41 -19.21
N LEU A 99 -5.19 -15.47 -17.93
CA LEU A 99 -6.59 -15.61 -17.54
C LEU A 99 -7.45 -14.45 -18.06
N THR A 100 -6.92 -13.22 -18.04
CA THR A 100 -7.63 -12.04 -18.57
C THR A 100 -7.87 -12.17 -20.07
N THR A 101 -6.88 -12.68 -20.81
CA THR A 101 -7.01 -12.92 -22.25
C THR A 101 -8.02 -14.03 -22.55
N GLU A 102 -7.98 -15.14 -21.80
CA GLU A 102 -8.91 -16.26 -21.93
C GLU A 102 -10.36 -15.84 -21.63
N VAL A 103 -10.59 -15.11 -20.53
CA VAL A 103 -11.91 -14.59 -20.17
C VAL A 103 -12.43 -13.66 -21.27
N SER A 104 -11.59 -12.73 -21.77
CA SER A 104 -12.00 -11.84 -22.86
C SER A 104 -12.35 -12.60 -24.15
N SER A 105 -11.65 -13.69 -24.45
CA SER A 105 -11.97 -14.56 -25.59
C SER A 105 -13.33 -15.24 -25.39
N LEU A 106 -13.55 -15.83 -24.21
CA LEU A 106 -14.83 -16.50 -23.88
C LEU A 106 -16.02 -15.53 -23.93
N GLU A 107 -15.84 -14.30 -23.44
CA GLU A 107 -16.87 -13.25 -23.50
C GLU A 107 -17.20 -12.86 -24.95
N LYS A 108 -16.18 -12.68 -25.80
CA LYS A 108 -16.36 -12.37 -27.22
C LYS A 108 -17.04 -13.52 -27.97
N ASP A 109 -16.63 -14.75 -27.70
CA ASP A 109 -17.23 -15.93 -28.32
C ASP A 109 -18.68 -16.12 -27.88
N LEU A 110 -18.98 -15.91 -26.58
CA LEU A 110 -20.35 -15.93 -26.06
C LEU A 110 -21.21 -14.86 -26.74
N GLN A 111 -20.72 -13.63 -26.83
CA GLN A 111 -21.43 -12.54 -27.47
C GLN A 111 -21.72 -12.84 -28.95
N ARG A 112 -20.72 -13.33 -29.68
CA ARG A 112 -20.86 -13.73 -31.09
C ARG A 112 -21.89 -14.83 -31.26
N LYS A 113 -21.86 -15.87 -30.43
CA LYS A 113 -22.83 -16.97 -30.50
C LYS A 113 -24.25 -16.49 -30.16
N LYS A 114 -24.42 -15.60 -29.18
CA LYS A 114 -25.71 -14.96 -28.86
C LYS A 114 -26.26 -14.16 -30.03
N GLU A 115 -25.42 -13.40 -30.73
CA GLU A 115 -25.82 -12.62 -31.90
C GLU A 115 -26.28 -13.52 -33.05
N ILE A 116 -25.53 -14.59 -33.35
CA ILE A 116 -25.89 -15.57 -34.39
C ILE A 116 -27.22 -16.24 -34.04
N HIS A 117 -27.37 -16.71 -32.79
CA HIS A 117 -28.60 -17.34 -32.32
C HIS A 117 -29.79 -16.38 -32.43
N GLY A 118 -29.62 -15.11 -32.01
CA GLY A 118 -30.66 -14.08 -32.12
C GLY A 118 -31.02 -13.72 -33.57
N GLN A 119 -30.06 -13.74 -34.49
CA GLN A 119 -30.31 -13.55 -35.93
C GLN A 119 -31.07 -14.73 -36.53
N GLN A 120 -30.70 -15.98 -36.19
CA GLN A 120 -31.41 -17.18 -36.62
C GLN A 120 -32.85 -17.19 -36.10
N GLU A 121 -33.06 -16.87 -34.82
CA GLU A 121 -34.40 -16.77 -34.24
C GLU A 121 -35.28 -15.74 -34.98
N LYS A 122 -34.73 -14.55 -35.27
CA LYS A 122 -35.44 -13.50 -36.04
C LYS A 122 -35.81 -13.98 -37.46
N ARG A 123 -34.89 -14.68 -38.13
CA ARG A 123 -35.13 -15.22 -39.47
C ARG A 123 -36.24 -16.27 -39.45
N LEU A 124 -36.19 -17.22 -38.53
CA LEU A 124 -37.20 -18.28 -38.43
C LEU A 124 -38.60 -17.71 -38.08
N LYS A 125 -38.66 -16.65 -37.25
CA LYS A 125 -39.91 -15.89 -37.02
C LYS A 125 -40.45 -15.26 -38.31
N ALA A 126 -39.58 -14.67 -39.13
CA ALA A 126 -39.97 -14.06 -40.40
C ALA A 126 -40.44 -15.11 -41.44
N GLU A 127 -39.93 -16.34 -41.37
CA GLU A 127 -40.36 -17.48 -42.17
C GLU A 127 -41.71 -18.08 -41.70
N GLY A 128 -42.32 -17.54 -40.64
CA GLY A 128 -43.66 -17.91 -40.17
C GLY A 128 -43.71 -19.14 -39.27
N LEU A 129 -42.58 -19.61 -38.77
CA LEU A 129 -42.50 -20.75 -37.85
C LEU A 129 -43.09 -20.40 -36.48
N THR A 130 -43.76 -21.37 -35.85
CA THR A 130 -44.26 -21.20 -34.48
C THR A 130 -43.12 -21.25 -33.47
N GLN A 131 -43.30 -20.68 -32.28
CA GLN A 131 -42.24 -20.67 -31.25
C GLN A 131 -41.69 -22.07 -30.94
N ASP A 132 -42.54 -23.10 -30.91
CA ASP A 132 -42.12 -24.47 -30.63
C ASP A 132 -41.27 -25.06 -31.78
N GLN A 133 -41.61 -24.74 -33.03
CA GLN A 133 -40.82 -25.13 -34.20
C GLN A 133 -39.46 -24.42 -34.20
N ILE A 134 -39.43 -23.12 -33.89
CA ILE A 134 -38.19 -22.34 -33.78
C ILE A 134 -37.28 -22.92 -32.69
N LYS A 135 -37.85 -23.22 -31.52
CA LYS A 135 -37.09 -23.80 -30.39
C LYS A 135 -36.51 -25.18 -30.74
N THR A 136 -37.25 -25.98 -31.51
CA THR A 136 -36.78 -27.28 -32.00
C THR A 136 -35.64 -27.12 -33.00
N ILE A 137 -35.76 -26.21 -33.97
CA ILE A 137 -34.74 -25.95 -34.98
C ILE A 137 -33.45 -25.39 -34.35
N LEU A 138 -33.58 -24.43 -33.43
CA LEU A 138 -32.43 -23.88 -32.70
C LEU A 138 -31.78 -24.93 -31.79
N GLY A 139 -32.57 -25.83 -31.20
CA GLY A 139 -32.08 -26.96 -30.39
C GLY A 139 -31.43 -28.10 -31.19
N MET A 140 -31.63 -28.15 -32.51
CA MET A 140 -30.96 -29.09 -33.42
C MET A 140 -29.57 -28.60 -33.89
N GLY A 141 -29.28 -27.30 -33.77
CA GLY A 141 -27.95 -26.75 -34.04
C GLY A 141 -26.96 -26.99 -32.88
N GLU A 142 -25.74 -26.44 -32.99
CA GLU A 142 -24.86 -26.32 -31.81
C GLU A 142 -25.60 -25.52 -30.74
N SER A 143 -25.92 -26.17 -29.61
CA SER A 143 -26.60 -25.48 -28.52
C SER A 143 -25.68 -24.41 -27.94
N LEU A 144 -26.22 -23.20 -27.75
CA LEU A 144 -25.55 -22.16 -26.99
C LEU A 144 -25.52 -22.59 -25.52
N ASP A 145 -24.46 -23.28 -25.09
CA ASP A 145 -24.26 -23.65 -23.69
C ASP A 145 -23.73 -22.45 -22.87
N GLU A 146 -24.54 -21.40 -22.83
CA GLU A 146 -24.24 -20.14 -22.15
C GLU A 146 -23.91 -20.37 -20.66
N GLY A 147 -24.61 -21.30 -20.02
CA GLY A 147 -24.39 -21.64 -18.61
C GLY A 147 -22.96 -22.10 -18.36
N LYS A 148 -22.45 -23.06 -19.15
CA LYS A 148 -21.08 -23.54 -19.01
C LYS A 148 -20.03 -22.47 -19.27
N ILE A 149 -20.22 -21.62 -20.29
CA ILE A 149 -19.27 -20.55 -20.60
C ILE A 149 -19.23 -19.51 -19.48
N LEU A 150 -20.39 -19.13 -18.94
CA LEU A 150 -20.46 -18.19 -17.81
C LEU A 150 -19.85 -18.77 -16.53
N GLU A 151 -20.06 -20.06 -16.26
CA GLU A 151 -19.46 -20.76 -15.14
C GLU A 151 -17.93 -20.82 -15.28
N GLU A 152 -17.41 -21.08 -16.48
CA GLU A 152 -15.98 -21.05 -16.76
C GLU A 152 -15.38 -19.65 -16.60
N ILE A 153 -16.05 -18.60 -17.10
CA ILE A 153 -15.63 -17.20 -16.89
C ILE A 153 -15.58 -16.87 -15.39
N LYS A 154 -16.60 -17.30 -14.63
CA LYS A 154 -16.65 -17.08 -13.19
C LYS A 154 -15.48 -17.77 -12.48
N TYR A 155 -15.25 -19.04 -12.77
CA TYR A 155 -14.14 -19.81 -12.20
C TYR A 155 -12.77 -19.18 -12.48
N LYS A 156 -12.51 -18.76 -13.73
CA LYS A 156 -11.26 -18.08 -14.09
C LYS A 156 -11.09 -16.73 -13.36
N ASN A 157 -12.18 -16.00 -13.15
CA ASN A 157 -12.14 -14.75 -12.37
C ASN A 157 -11.90 -15.00 -10.88
N GLU A 158 -12.43 -16.08 -10.31
CA GLU A 158 -12.15 -16.48 -8.92
C GLU A 158 -10.66 -16.81 -8.74
N ILE A 159 -10.04 -17.54 -9.68
CA ILE A 159 -8.59 -17.79 -9.67
C ILE A 159 -7.80 -16.47 -9.70
N LYS A 160 -8.21 -15.50 -10.53
CA LYS A 160 -7.55 -14.19 -10.62
C LYS A 160 -7.61 -13.43 -9.29
N ILE A 161 -8.70 -13.55 -8.54
CA ILE A 161 -8.82 -12.95 -7.21
C ILE A 161 -7.80 -13.57 -6.26
N LEU A 162 -7.73 -14.90 -6.18
CA LEU A 162 -6.77 -15.62 -5.33
C LEU A 162 -5.32 -15.26 -5.66
N LEU A 163 -5.00 -15.11 -6.95
CA LEU A 163 -3.66 -14.70 -7.40
C LEU A 163 -3.30 -13.26 -6.97
N ASN A 164 -4.27 -12.34 -6.98
CA ASN A 164 -4.07 -10.99 -6.46
C ASN A 164 -3.92 -10.98 -4.94
N GLU A 165 -4.73 -11.75 -4.21
CA GLU A 165 -4.60 -11.90 -2.76
C GLU A 165 -3.22 -12.42 -2.39
N ARG A 166 -2.71 -13.41 -3.13
CA ARG A 166 -1.34 -13.92 -2.93
C ARG A 166 -0.26 -12.86 -3.17
N THR A 167 -0.46 -11.98 -4.14
CA THR A 167 0.45 -10.85 -4.39
C THR A 167 0.44 -9.90 -3.19
N ASP A 168 -0.74 -9.56 -2.68
CA ASP A 168 -0.91 -8.66 -1.54
C ASP A 168 -0.31 -9.25 -0.25
N GLU A 169 -0.43 -10.57 -0.04
CA GLU A 169 0.20 -11.29 1.06
C GLU A 169 1.73 -11.10 1.04
N ILE A 170 2.38 -11.33 -0.11
CA ILE A 170 3.85 -11.19 -0.25
C ILE A 170 4.30 -9.77 0.12
N TYR A 171 3.58 -8.75 -0.33
CA TYR A 171 3.90 -7.35 0.00
C TYR A 171 3.61 -7.02 1.47
N THR A 172 2.56 -7.59 2.05
CA THR A 172 2.21 -7.43 3.45
C THR A 172 3.24 -8.08 4.36
N GLU A 173 3.71 -9.28 4.04
CA GLU A 173 4.80 -9.96 4.72
C GLU A 173 6.10 -9.16 4.64
N ALA A 174 6.46 -8.66 3.44
CA ALA A 174 7.64 -7.81 3.27
C ALA A 174 7.56 -6.55 4.15
N ARG A 175 6.39 -5.93 4.22
CA ARG A 175 6.14 -4.77 5.08
C ARG A 175 6.26 -5.12 6.56
N SER A 176 5.70 -6.24 7.00
CA SER A 176 5.82 -6.73 8.37
C SER A 176 7.29 -6.97 8.76
N ILE A 177 8.09 -7.55 7.86
CA ILE A 177 9.54 -7.72 8.07
C ILE A 177 10.23 -6.35 8.23
N LYS A 178 9.93 -5.38 7.36
CA LYS A 178 10.47 -4.02 7.47
C LYS A 178 10.13 -3.37 8.81
N GLU A 179 8.87 -3.44 9.22
CA GLU A 179 8.40 -2.87 10.49
C GLU A 179 9.08 -3.56 11.68
N THR A 180 9.24 -4.89 11.61
CA THR A 180 9.98 -5.67 12.61
C THR A 180 11.42 -5.16 12.74
N VAL A 181 12.15 -4.95 11.65
CA VAL A 181 13.53 -4.43 11.70
C VAL A 181 13.60 -2.99 12.23
N ILE A 182 12.59 -2.15 11.96
CA ILE A 182 12.55 -0.77 12.46
C ILE A 182 12.29 -0.74 13.98
N TYR A 183 11.37 -1.56 14.46
CA TYR A 183 10.81 -1.42 15.82
C TYR A 183 11.28 -2.46 16.82
N THR A 184 11.91 -3.55 16.38
CA THR A 184 12.46 -4.56 17.30
C THR A 184 13.90 -4.20 17.64
N GLN A 185 14.15 -4.01 18.94
CA GLN A 185 15.47 -3.88 19.54
C GLN A 185 16.07 -5.26 19.85
#